data_AF-A0A8J2EH45-F1
#
_entry.id   AF-A0A8J2EH45-F1
#
_cell.length_a   1.000
_cell.length_b   1.000
_cell.length_c   1.000
_cell.angle_alpha   90.00
_cell.angle_beta   90.00
_cell.angle_gamma   90.00
#
_symmetry.space_group_name_H-M   'P 1'
#
loop_
_entity.id
_entity.type
_entity.pdbx_description
1 polymer ?
#
loop_
_entity_poly.entity_id
_entity_poly.type
_entity_poly.pdbx_seq_one_letter_code
_entity_poly.pdbx_strand_id
1 'polypeptide(L)'
;MSKTRDEWIKWFTSDQKIQNYHVGDDTVEFRGYVLCVEGTCYVRTTYDPRTLLFKMYGSNGKSQIIKITFWGKNATKWSPMVSERSIVRIQCAKAGVSNNQWRGSVVPTASTELTIQANSVLTFEAEKFLDITTVNPVPVVYEEVLLKDIAAHDEDKKIKVQGWIKVPFGQVTHGGGSRGCGTIVDHEWRIRVIVRLFTDNPKLVLGARVSVSGVYISNEGSSLSCDNIKNVEIMPEENILSEDELLTMGFITPKRKIEDSTDEPSTKRSPFDG
;
A
#
# COMPACT_ATOMS: atom_id res chain seq x y z
N MET A 1 -10.13 23.70 -25.96
CA MET A 1 -11.24 23.57 -24.99
C MET A 1 -11.03 22.25 -24.28
N SER A 2 -10.94 22.26 -22.94
CA SER A 2 -10.81 21.04 -22.15
C SER A 2 -12.15 20.29 -22.16
N LYS A 3 -12.10 18.97 -22.30
CA LYS A 3 -13.31 18.13 -22.25
C LYS A 3 -13.88 18.16 -20.84
N THR A 4 -15.21 18.27 -20.75
CA THR A 4 -15.96 18.11 -19.50
C THR A 4 -15.87 16.67 -18.99
N ARG A 5 -16.19 16.46 -17.71
CA ARG A 5 -16.21 15.13 -17.08
C ARG A 5 -17.06 14.13 -17.89
N ASP A 6 -18.24 14.53 -18.31
CA ASP A 6 -19.18 13.64 -19.00
C ASP A 6 -18.71 13.30 -20.42
N GLU A 7 -17.99 14.22 -21.07
CA GLU A 7 -17.33 13.96 -22.35
C GLU A 7 -16.19 12.95 -22.20
N TRP A 8 -15.42 13.02 -21.10
CA TRP A 8 -14.42 12.01 -20.78
C TRP A 8 -15.03 10.64 -20.49
N ILE A 9 -16.08 10.58 -19.66
CA ILE A 9 -16.77 9.32 -19.33
C ILE A 9 -17.37 8.66 -20.57
N LYS A 10 -17.86 9.44 -21.55
CA LYS A 10 -18.34 8.91 -22.84
C LYS A 10 -17.21 8.30 -23.68
N TRP A 11 -15.98 8.80 -23.53
CA TRP A 11 -14.80 8.29 -24.26
C TRP A 11 -14.13 7.10 -23.56
N PHE A 12 -14.31 6.95 -22.25
CA PHE A 12 -13.80 5.83 -21.47
C PHE A 12 -14.44 4.49 -21.85
N THR A 13 -13.71 3.40 -21.56
CA THR A 13 -14.18 2.04 -21.82
C THR A 13 -15.43 1.75 -20.98
N SER A 14 -16.49 1.25 -21.61
CA SER A 14 -17.74 0.93 -20.90
C SER A 14 -17.59 -0.24 -19.92
N ASP A 15 -18.44 -0.26 -18.89
CA ASP A 15 -18.49 -1.35 -17.90
C ASP A 15 -18.65 -2.71 -18.58
N GLN A 16 -19.60 -2.80 -19.52
CA GLN A 16 -19.86 -4.01 -20.30
C GLN A 16 -18.63 -4.51 -21.06
N LYS A 17 -17.83 -3.59 -21.64
CA LYS A 17 -16.62 -3.97 -22.38
C LYS A 17 -15.55 -4.51 -21.44
N ILE A 18 -15.37 -3.92 -20.26
CA ILE A 18 -14.41 -4.40 -19.25
C ILE A 18 -14.82 -5.78 -18.71
N GLN A 19 -16.11 -5.97 -18.42
CA GLN A 19 -16.66 -7.24 -17.94
C GLN A 19 -16.53 -8.37 -18.96
N ASN A 20 -16.52 -8.04 -20.26
CA ASN A 20 -16.40 -8.99 -21.36
C ASN A 20 -14.94 -9.22 -21.82
N TYR A 21 -13.93 -8.72 -21.10
CA TYR A 21 -12.54 -9.08 -21.42
C TYR A 21 -12.31 -10.58 -21.21
N HIS A 22 -11.85 -11.24 -22.26
CA HIS A 22 -11.56 -12.67 -22.21
C HIS A 22 -10.12 -12.90 -21.77
N VAL A 23 -9.94 -13.79 -20.79
CA VAL A 23 -8.60 -14.18 -20.31
C VAL A 23 -7.80 -14.75 -21.48
N GLY A 24 -6.60 -14.22 -21.68
CA GLY A 24 -5.71 -14.59 -22.78
C GLY A 24 -5.78 -13.64 -23.99
N ASP A 25 -6.83 -12.82 -24.13
CA ASP A 25 -6.91 -11.78 -25.16
C ASP A 25 -5.79 -10.75 -24.93
N ASP A 26 -4.95 -10.56 -25.95
CA ASP A 26 -3.80 -9.66 -25.96
C ASP A 26 -4.01 -8.41 -26.84
N THR A 27 -5.24 -8.21 -27.31
CA THR A 27 -5.64 -7.06 -28.13
C THR A 27 -6.43 -6.02 -27.34
N VAL A 28 -6.52 -6.19 -26.02
CA VAL A 28 -7.42 -5.40 -25.18
C VAL A 28 -7.05 -3.92 -25.19
N GLU A 29 -8.08 -3.09 -25.40
CA GLU A 29 -8.00 -1.64 -25.25
C GLU A 29 -8.78 -1.16 -24.02
N PHE A 30 -8.10 -0.42 -23.15
CA PHE A 30 -8.65 0.27 -21.99
C PHE A 30 -8.46 1.78 -22.12
N ARG A 31 -9.52 2.54 -21.85
CA ARG A 31 -9.53 4.00 -21.77
C ARG A 31 -10.17 4.38 -20.43
N GLY A 32 -9.47 5.19 -19.65
CA GLY A 32 -9.91 5.57 -18.32
C GLY A 32 -8.96 6.58 -17.70
N TYR A 33 -8.99 6.67 -16.38
CA TYR A 33 -8.00 7.43 -15.62
C TYR A 33 -7.30 6.55 -14.59
N VAL A 34 -6.09 6.95 -14.21
CA VAL A 34 -5.32 6.29 -13.15
C VAL A 34 -5.92 6.67 -11.80
N LEU A 35 -6.64 5.73 -11.18
CA LEU A 35 -7.28 5.92 -9.89
C LEU A 35 -6.25 5.93 -8.75
N CYS A 36 -5.33 4.97 -8.77
CA CYS A 36 -4.33 4.78 -7.73
C CYS A 36 -3.06 4.16 -8.32
N VAL A 37 -1.90 4.60 -7.83
CA VAL A 37 -0.60 4.03 -8.16
C VAL A 37 -0.06 3.28 -6.95
N GLU A 38 0.08 1.96 -7.05
CA GLU A 38 0.75 1.17 -6.01
C GLU A 38 2.27 1.23 -6.12
N GLY A 39 2.81 1.82 -7.17
CA GLY A 39 4.26 1.98 -7.32
C GLY A 39 4.99 0.71 -7.75
N THR A 40 6.31 0.75 -7.62
CA THR A 40 7.23 -0.25 -8.18
C THR A 40 7.86 -1.08 -7.07
N CYS A 41 7.93 -2.40 -7.25
CA CYS A 41 8.64 -3.34 -6.40
C CYS A 41 9.46 -4.32 -7.24
N TYR A 42 10.42 -5.02 -6.63
CA TYR A 42 10.99 -6.21 -7.28
C TYR A 42 10.37 -7.45 -6.67
N VAL A 43 10.18 -8.45 -7.51
CA VAL A 43 9.60 -9.73 -7.16
C VAL A 43 10.47 -10.84 -7.72
N ARG A 44 10.54 -11.94 -6.98
CA ARG A 44 11.21 -13.15 -7.42
C ARG A 44 10.29 -13.90 -8.37
N THR A 45 10.76 -14.12 -9.59
CA THR A 45 10.09 -14.99 -10.56
C THR A 45 10.91 -16.27 -10.74
N THR A 46 10.32 -17.27 -11.41
CA THR A 46 11.01 -18.53 -11.71
C THR A 46 12.28 -18.32 -12.54
N TYR A 47 12.31 -17.29 -13.39
CA TYR A 47 13.39 -17.04 -14.35
C TYR A 47 14.39 -15.98 -13.87
N ASP A 48 13.95 -15.04 -13.03
CA ASP A 48 14.78 -13.96 -12.52
C ASP A 48 14.43 -13.67 -11.05
N PRO A 49 15.42 -13.74 -10.12
CA PRO A 49 15.20 -13.45 -8.72
C PRO A 49 14.87 -11.98 -8.42
N ARG A 50 15.05 -11.07 -9.38
CA ARG A 50 14.82 -9.63 -9.25
C ARG A 50 14.12 -9.07 -10.49
N THR A 51 12.87 -9.49 -10.71
CA THR A 51 12.02 -8.89 -11.75
C THR A 51 11.30 -7.66 -11.21
N LEU A 52 11.41 -6.54 -11.91
CA LEU A 52 10.66 -5.33 -11.56
C LEU A 52 9.16 -5.51 -11.86
N LEU A 53 8.29 -5.09 -10.95
CA LEU A 53 6.85 -5.07 -11.08
C LEU A 53 6.34 -3.68 -10.71
N PHE A 54 5.60 -3.04 -11.61
CA PHE A 54 4.87 -1.80 -11.34
C PHE A 54 3.37 -2.05 -11.44
N LYS A 55 2.61 -1.49 -10.51
CA LYS A 55 1.16 -1.73 -10.39
C LYS A 55 0.40 -0.41 -10.29
N MET A 56 -0.72 -0.34 -11.00
CA MET A 56 -1.68 0.76 -10.90
C MET A 56 -3.11 0.23 -11.06
N TYR A 57 -4.08 1.05 -10.68
CA TYR A 57 -5.50 0.80 -10.91
C TYR A 57 -6.07 1.84 -11.86
N GLY A 58 -6.71 1.38 -12.93
CA GLY A 58 -7.47 2.20 -13.85
C GLY A 58 -8.95 2.19 -13.50
N SER A 59 -9.59 3.35 -13.51
CA SER A 59 -11.05 3.49 -13.42
C SER A 59 -11.59 4.03 -14.73
N ASN A 60 -12.77 3.58 -15.14
CA ASN A 60 -13.49 4.16 -16.26
C ASN A 60 -14.45 5.29 -15.84
N GLY A 61 -14.34 5.79 -14.61
CA GLY A 61 -15.23 6.83 -14.07
C GLY A 61 -16.66 6.36 -13.77
N LYS A 62 -16.88 5.05 -13.76
CA LYS A 62 -18.16 4.41 -13.40
C LYS A 62 -17.91 3.31 -12.36
N SER A 63 -18.44 2.11 -12.58
CA SER A 63 -18.41 1.01 -11.60
C SER A 63 -17.17 0.12 -11.70
N GLN A 64 -16.39 0.24 -12.78
CA GLN A 64 -15.30 -0.69 -13.05
C GLN A 64 -13.94 -0.09 -12.72
N ILE A 65 -13.22 -0.81 -11.86
CA ILE A 65 -11.82 -0.57 -11.54
C ILE A 65 -11.03 -1.80 -11.98
N ILE A 66 -10.01 -1.62 -12.80
CA ILE A 66 -9.17 -2.69 -13.32
C ILE A 66 -7.73 -2.53 -12.81
N LYS A 67 -7.17 -3.64 -12.33
CA LYS A 67 -5.75 -3.71 -11.96
C LYS A 67 -4.90 -3.81 -13.22
N ILE A 68 -3.82 -3.06 -13.28
CA ILE A 68 -2.92 -3.00 -14.42
C ILE A 68 -1.49 -3.23 -13.92
N THR A 69 -0.82 -4.22 -14.49
CA THR A 69 0.52 -4.65 -14.09
C THR A 69 1.53 -4.50 -15.22
N PHE A 70 2.76 -4.14 -14.84
CA PHE A 70 3.87 -3.93 -15.74
C PHE A 70 5.05 -4.74 -15.20
N TRP A 71 5.72 -5.50 -16.06
CA TRP A 71 6.81 -6.38 -15.66
C TRP A 71 8.12 -6.00 -16.35
N GLY A 72 9.23 -6.16 -15.63
CA GLY A 72 10.59 -5.92 -16.11
C GLY A 72 10.74 -4.56 -16.80
N LYS A 73 11.16 -4.58 -18.07
CA LYS A 73 11.41 -3.38 -18.87
C LYS A 73 10.18 -2.46 -18.99
N ASN A 74 8.97 -3.03 -19.01
CA ASN A 74 7.74 -2.23 -19.07
C ASN A 74 7.51 -1.45 -17.78
N ALA A 75 7.85 -2.02 -16.62
CA ALA A 75 7.76 -1.32 -15.35
C ALA A 75 8.72 -0.12 -15.33
N THR A 76 9.98 -0.32 -15.74
CA THR A 76 10.98 0.75 -15.81
C THR A 76 10.59 1.86 -16.79
N LYS A 77 10.06 1.49 -17.97
CA LYS A 77 9.67 2.43 -19.01
C LYS A 77 8.52 3.34 -18.58
N TRP A 78 7.47 2.77 -18.01
CA TRP A 78 6.20 3.46 -17.84
C TRP A 78 5.98 4.05 -16.45
N SER A 79 6.59 3.49 -15.39
CA SER A 79 6.37 3.97 -14.03
C SER A 79 6.64 5.48 -13.82
N PRO A 80 7.66 6.12 -14.45
CA PRO A 80 7.89 7.55 -14.26
C PRO A 80 6.85 8.44 -14.94
N MET A 81 6.09 7.91 -15.90
CA MET A 81 5.11 8.66 -16.69
C MET A 81 3.70 8.61 -16.09
N VAL A 82 3.46 7.66 -15.18
CA VAL A 82 2.14 7.39 -14.62
C VAL A 82 1.92 8.28 -13.40
N SER A 83 0.93 9.17 -13.48
CA SER A 83 0.46 9.98 -12.35
C SER A 83 -0.96 9.57 -11.99
N GLU A 84 -1.31 9.63 -10.71
CA GLU A 84 -2.71 9.60 -10.29
C GLU A 84 -3.52 10.69 -11.00
N ARG A 85 -4.78 10.37 -11.29
CA ARG A 85 -5.75 11.17 -12.04
C ARG A 85 -5.38 11.43 -13.50
N SER A 86 -4.23 10.97 -13.99
CA SER A 86 -3.92 11.09 -15.42
C SER A 86 -4.90 10.24 -16.23
N ILE A 87 -5.38 10.80 -17.34
CA ILE A 87 -6.20 10.05 -18.29
C ILE A 87 -5.27 9.20 -19.13
N VAL A 88 -5.61 7.92 -19.26
CA VAL A 88 -4.78 6.92 -19.92
C VAL A 88 -5.59 6.15 -20.96
N ARG A 89 -4.95 5.91 -22.11
CA ARG A 89 -5.37 4.89 -23.07
C ARG A 89 -4.27 3.85 -23.19
N ILE A 90 -4.68 2.60 -23.11
CA ILE A 90 -3.83 1.42 -23.17
C ILE A 90 -4.35 0.56 -24.31
N GLN A 91 -3.48 0.18 -25.23
CA GLN A 91 -3.80 -0.68 -26.36
C GLN A 91 -2.90 -1.92 -26.35
N CYS A 92 -3.41 -3.04 -26.86
CA CYS A 92 -2.71 -4.32 -26.92
C CYS A 92 -2.20 -4.77 -25.54
N ALA A 93 -3.04 -4.61 -24.51
CA ALA A 93 -2.78 -5.21 -23.21
C ALA A 93 -3.31 -6.64 -23.17
N LYS A 94 -2.68 -7.49 -22.35
CA LYS A 94 -3.16 -8.86 -22.13
C LYS A 94 -4.11 -8.93 -20.95
N ALA A 95 -5.32 -9.43 -21.16
CA ALA A 95 -6.24 -9.76 -20.08
C ALA A 95 -5.84 -11.07 -19.40
N GLY A 96 -5.75 -11.02 -18.07
CA GLY A 96 -5.52 -12.16 -17.19
C GLY A 96 -6.62 -12.27 -16.13
N VAL A 97 -6.63 -13.39 -15.41
CA VAL A 97 -7.49 -13.53 -14.22
C VAL A 97 -6.97 -12.61 -13.13
N SER A 98 -7.84 -11.77 -12.57
CA SER A 98 -7.50 -10.95 -11.41
C SER A 98 -7.17 -11.85 -10.23
N ASN A 99 -5.94 -11.75 -9.72
CA ASN A 99 -5.54 -12.58 -8.59
C ASN A 99 -6.02 -11.95 -7.28
N ASN A 100 -7.10 -12.52 -6.75
CA ASN A 100 -7.78 -12.02 -5.54
C ASN A 100 -6.93 -12.11 -4.27
N GLN A 101 -5.92 -12.98 -4.24
CA GLN A 101 -4.99 -13.11 -3.10
C GLN A 101 -3.97 -11.97 -3.04
N TRP A 102 -3.77 -11.24 -4.15
CA TRP A 102 -2.79 -10.14 -4.26
C TRP A 102 -3.47 -8.84 -4.71
N ARG A 103 -4.66 -8.57 -4.16
CA ARG A 103 -5.29 -7.25 -4.23
C ARG A 103 -4.55 -6.31 -3.27
N GLY A 104 -4.22 -5.12 -3.73
CA GLY A 104 -3.78 -4.09 -2.79
C GLY A 104 -4.95 -3.29 -2.26
N SER A 105 -4.71 -2.02 -1.94
CA SER A 105 -5.62 -1.20 -1.15
C SER A 105 -6.94 -0.82 -1.84
N VAL A 106 -7.05 -1.06 -3.16
CA VAL A 106 -8.23 -0.70 -3.97
C VAL A 106 -9.08 -1.94 -4.23
N VAL A 107 -10.26 -1.96 -3.62
CA VAL A 107 -11.28 -3.02 -3.73
C VAL A 107 -12.65 -2.35 -3.75
N PRO A 108 -13.63 -2.83 -4.55
CA PRO A 108 -13.56 -3.96 -5.48
C PRO A 108 -12.86 -3.64 -6.81
N THR A 109 -12.32 -4.68 -7.45
CA THR A 109 -11.78 -4.64 -8.80
C THR A 109 -12.50 -5.64 -9.69
N ALA A 110 -12.42 -5.42 -11.01
CA ALA A 110 -12.92 -6.34 -12.02
C ALA A 110 -12.31 -7.74 -11.84
N SER A 111 -13.04 -8.75 -12.33
CA SER A 111 -12.59 -10.16 -12.33
C SER A 111 -11.36 -10.40 -13.21
N THR A 112 -11.04 -9.46 -14.10
CA THR A 112 -9.87 -9.47 -14.97
C THR A 112 -8.86 -8.39 -14.57
N GLU A 113 -7.59 -8.66 -14.81
CA GLU A 113 -6.50 -7.68 -14.72
C GLU A 113 -5.81 -7.54 -16.08
N LEU A 114 -5.18 -6.39 -16.33
CA LEU A 114 -4.41 -6.15 -17.55
C LEU A 114 -2.92 -6.26 -17.27
N THR A 115 -2.21 -6.96 -18.14
CA THR A 115 -0.76 -7.02 -18.15
C THR A 115 -0.23 -6.30 -19.38
N ILE A 116 0.65 -5.32 -19.15
CA ILE A 116 1.29 -4.57 -20.23
C ILE A 116 2.39 -5.43 -20.87
N GLN A 117 2.23 -5.67 -22.17
CA GLN A 117 3.13 -6.41 -23.02
C GLN A 117 4.16 -5.50 -23.72
N ALA A 118 5.15 -6.10 -24.37
CA ALA A 118 6.21 -5.34 -25.06
C ALA A 118 5.68 -4.50 -26.24
N ASN A 119 4.61 -4.97 -26.89
CA ASN A 119 3.90 -4.31 -27.98
C ASN A 119 2.75 -3.41 -27.51
N SER A 120 2.48 -3.31 -26.20
CA SER A 120 1.42 -2.44 -25.70
C SER A 120 1.78 -0.97 -25.92
N VAL A 121 0.78 -0.18 -26.28
CA VAL A 121 0.89 1.26 -26.46
C VAL A 121 0.13 1.95 -25.34
N LEU A 122 0.82 2.83 -24.60
CA LEU A 122 0.22 3.66 -23.57
C LEU A 122 0.35 5.13 -23.96
N THR A 123 -0.77 5.84 -23.91
CA THR A 123 -0.82 7.28 -24.12
C THR A 123 -1.50 7.93 -22.93
N PHE A 124 -0.90 9.01 -22.43
CA PHE A 124 -1.45 9.81 -21.35
C PHE A 124 -1.89 11.16 -21.91
N GLU A 125 -3.08 11.60 -21.56
CA GLU A 125 -3.52 12.95 -21.90
C GLU A 125 -2.88 13.94 -20.92
N ALA A 126 -2.63 15.17 -21.39
CA ALA A 126 -2.13 16.24 -20.53
C ALA A 126 -3.15 16.65 -19.46
N GLU A 127 -4.44 16.46 -19.75
CA GLU A 127 -5.54 16.74 -18.83
C GLU A 127 -5.65 15.65 -17.75
N LYS A 128 -5.91 16.10 -16.51
CA LYS A 128 -6.23 15.19 -15.40
C LYS A 128 -7.74 15.04 -15.28
N PHE A 129 -8.19 13.82 -15.04
CA PHE A 129 -9.59 13.57 -14.73
C PHE A 129 -9.89 14.01 -13.30
N LEU A 130 -10.72 15.03 -13.17
CA LEU A 130 -11.25 15.48 -11.89
C LEU A 130 -12.56 14.73 -11.63
N ASP A 131 -12.46 13.63 -10.89
CA ASP A 131 -13.63 12.91 -10.40
C ASP A 131 -14.22 13.68 -9.21
N ILE A 132 -15.09 14.68 -9.49
CA ILE A 132 -15.84 15.41 -8.45
C ILE A 132 -16.85 14.47 -7.76
N THR A 133 -17.14 13.31 -8.39
CA THR A 133 -17.93 12.21 -7.85
C THR A 133 -17.09 11.13 -7.20
N THR A 134 -15.89 11.44 -6.71
CA THR A 134 -15.50 10.77 -5.46
C THR A 134 -16.62 11.05 -4.46
N VAL A 135 -17.58 10.12 -4.39
CA VAL A 135 -17.81 9.37 -3.15
C VAL A 135 -16.48 9.48 -2.43
N ASN A 136 -16.40 10.36 -1.43
CA ASN A 136 -15.28 10.43 -0.50
C ASN A 136 -14.80 8.99 -0.40
N PRO A 137 -13.60 8.63 -0.91
CA PRO A 137 -13.21 7.22 -0.97
C PRO A 137 -13.48 6.70 0.42
N VAL A 138 -14.52 5.84 0.60
CA VAL A 138 -15.28 5.74 1.87
C VAL A 138 -14.28 6.01 2.97
N PRO A 139 -14.31 7.21 3.63
CA PRO A 139 -13.15 7.75 4.32
C PRO A 139 -12.56 6.59 5.06
N VAL A 140 -11.34 6.18 4.71
CA VAL A 140 -10.78 4.97 5.32
C VAL A 140 -10.75 5.29 6.80
N VAL A 141 -11.72 4.75 7.54
CA VAL A 141 -11.92 5.13 8.93
C VAL A 141 -10.86 4.37 9.67
N TYR A 142 -9.78 5.09 9.99
CA TYR A 142 -8.79 4.58 10.90
C TYR A 142 -9.32 4.81 12.31
N GLU A 143 -9.45 3.74 13.07
CA GLU A 143 -9.73 3.84 14.49
C GLU A 143 -8.53 4.44 15.20
N GLU A 144 -8.74 5.48 16.01
CA GLU A 144 -7.68 6.02 16.84
C GLU A 144 -7.40 5.04 17.98
N VAL A 145 -6.15 4.61 18.07
CA VAL A 145 -5.70 3.59 19.01
C VAL A 145 -4.46 4.10 19.72
N LEU A 146 -4.39 3.86 21.04
CA LEU A 146 -3.18 4.13 21.81
C LEU A 146 -2.11 3.09 21.48
N LEU A 147 -0.85 3.52 21.44
CA LEU A 147 0.25 2.64 21.04
C LEU A 147 0.37 1.40 21.95
N LYS A 148 0.02 1.52 23.24
CA LYS A 148 -0.04 0.42 24.21
C LYS A 148 -1.10 -0.65 23.87
N ASP A 149 -2.20 -0.25 23.23
CA ASP A 149 -3.38 -1.10 22.99
C ASP A 149 -3.40 -1.70 21.57
N ILE A 150 -2.44 -1.30 20.72
CA ILE A 150 -2.37 -1.67 19.31
C ILE A 150 -2.44 -3.18 19.05
N ALA A 151 -1.88 -3.99 19.95
CA ALA A 151 -1.83 -5.43 19.80
C ALA A 151 -3.17 -6.13 20.09
N ALA A 152 -4.12 -5.46 20.77
CA ALA A 152 -5.44 -6.01 21.04
C ALA A 152 -6.38 -5.99 19.83
N HIS A 153 -5.96 -5.36 18.72
CA HIS A 153 -6.76 -5.24 17.51
C HIS A 153 -6.50 -6.38 16.51
N ASP A 154 -7.52 -6.68 15.70
CA ASP A 154 -7.45 -7.66 14.61
C ASP A 154 -6.42 -7.26 13.55
N GLU A 155 -5.77 -8.24 12.92
CA GLU A 155 -4.66 -8.06 11.96
C GLU A 155 -5.07 -7.37 10.66
N ASP A 156 -6.37 -7.19 10.41
CA ASP A 156 -6.91 -6.52 9.23
C ASP A 156 -7.52 -5.14 9.56
N LYS A 157 -7.52 -4.75 10.84
CA LYS A 157 -8.14 -3.50 11.27
C LYS A 157 -7.24 -2.32 10.93
N LYS A 158 -7.83 -1.30 10.29
CA LYS A 158 -7.15 -0.05 9.95
C LYS A 158 -7.16 0.87 11.15
N ILE A 159 -5.99 1.25 11.62
CA ILE A 159 -5.78 1.99 12.85
C ILE A 159 -4.91 3.24 12.62
N LYS A 160 -5.12 4.26 13.45
CA LYS A 160 -4.33 5.48 13.51
C LYS A 160 -3.73 5.57 14.90
N VAL A 161 -2.41 5.63 14.97
CA VAL A 161 -1.68 5.80 16.23
C VAL A 161 -0.89 7.10 16.19
N GLN A 162 -0.54 7.63 17.35
CA GLN A 162 0.32 8.80 17.48
C GLN A 162 1.56 8.44 18.27
N GLY A 163 2.65 9.17 18.02
CA GLY A 163 3.88 9.02 18.77
C GLY A 163 4.99 9.91 18.23
N TRP A 164 6.11 9.93 18.95
CA TRP A 164 7.31 10.66 18.57
C TRP A 164 8.26 9.76 17.80
N ILE A 165 8.90 10.31 16.76
CA ILE A 165 9.91 9.60 15.98
C ILE A 165 11.14 9.37 16.87
N LYS A 166 11.39 8.12 17.28
CA LYS A 166 12.62 7.71 17.99
C LYS A 166 13.71 7.21 17.03
N VAL A 167 13.30 6.62 15.91
CA VAL A 167 14.21 6.27 14.81
C VAL A 167 13.64 6.89 13.55
N PRO A 168 14.35 7.85 12.90
CA PRO A 168 13.91 8.49 11.68
C PRO A 168 13.56 7.51 10.58
N PHE A 169 12.62 7.90 9.72
CA PHE A 169 12.24 7.09 8.59
C PHE A 169 13.35 7.10 7.55
N GLY A 170 13.95 5.93 7.33
CA GLY A 170 14.97 5.74 6.31
C GLY A 170 14.54 4.72 5.27
N GLN A 171 15.06 4.85 4.05
CA GLN A 171 14.87 3.84 3.03
C GLN A 171 15.59 2.55 3.43
N VAL A 172 14.85 1.44 3.46
CA VAL A 172 15.39 0.10 3.69
C VAL A 172 15.28 -0.67 2.38
N THR A 173 16.43 -1.02 1.80
CA THR A 173 16.49 -1.84 0.59
C THR A 173 16.25 -3.30 0.96
N HIS A 174 15.02 -3.78 0.76
CA HIS A 174 14.73 -5.21 0.83
C HIS A 174 13.97 -5.64 -0.42
N GLY A 175 14.55 -6.58 -1.18
CA GLY A 175 13.93 -7.11 -2.40
C GLY A 175 13.51 -6.02 -3.39
N GLY A 176 14.33 -4.96 -3.54
CA GLY A 176 14.19 -3.93 -4.57
C GLY A 176 12.97 -2.98 -4.50
N GLY A 177 12.05 -3.13 -3.56
CA GLY A 177 11.03 -2.10 -3.30
C GLY A 177 11.62 -0.87 -2.59
N SER A 178 11.03 0.32 -2.80
CA SER A 178 11.28 1.47 -1.91
C SER A 178 10.47 1.30 -0.63
N ARG A 179 11.01 0.50 0.30
CA ARG A 179 10.45 0.37 1.64
C ARG A 179 11.10 1.41 2.55
N GLY A 180 10.31 1.95 3.45
CA GLY A 180 10.77 2.82 4.53
C GLY A 180 10.61 2.10 5.85
N CYS A 181 11.49 2.37 6.79
CA CYS A 181 11.33 1.92 8.16
C CYS A 181 11.65 3.07 9.10
N GLY A 182 10.81 3.23 10.12
CA GLY A 182 11.04 4.13 11.24
C GLY A 182 10.56 3.47 12.53
N THR A 183 10.75 4.14 13.65
CA THR A 183 10.18 3.73 14.94
C THR A 183 9.57 4.94 15.61
N ILE A 184 8.32 4.80 16.03
CA ILE A 184 7.65 5.79 16.86
C ILE A 184 7.48 5.25 18.27
N VAL A 185 7.45 6.16 19.23
CA VAL A 185 7.29 5.86 20.65
C VAL A 185 6.21 6.71 21.28
N ASP A 186 5.60 6.17 22.32
CA ASP A 186 4.68 6.87 23.21
C ASP A 186 4.90 6.33 24.62
N HIS A 187 5.40 7.19 25.52
CA HIS A 187 5.89 6.79 26.84
C HIS A 187 6.84 5.58 26.79
N GLU A 188 6.54 4.50 27.51
CA GLU A 188 7.33 3.26 27.54
C GLU A 188 7.14 2.39 26.27
N TRP A 189 6.14 2.67 25.44
CA TRP A 189 5.74 1.81 24.34
C TRP A 189 6.39 2.25 23.01
N ARG A 190 6.78 1.28 22.19
CA ARG A 190 7.32 1.49 20.84
C ARG A 190 6.67 0.59 19.81
N ILE A 191 6.59 1.09 18.58
CA ILE A 191 6.22 0.27 17.43
C ILE A 191 7.11 0.60 16.24
N ARG A 192 7.57 -0.45 15.54
CA ARG A 192 8.24 -0.30 14.25
C ARG A 192 7.19 0.06 13.20
N VAL A 193 7.44 1.10 12.42
CA VAL A 193 6.58 1.48 11.29
C VAL A 193 7.27 1.07 10.00
N ILE A 194 6.56 0.28 9.18
CA ILE A 194 7.01 -0.15 7.86
C ILE A 194 6.17 0.59 6.82
N VAL A 195 6.83 1.32 5.93
CA VAL A 195 6.21 2.05 4.82
C VAL A 195 6.46 1.27 3.54
N ARG A 196 5.41 0.80 2.86
CA ARG A 196 5.56 0.00 1.63
C ARG A 196 6.00 0.81 0.43
N LEU A 197 5.51 2.04 0.31
CA LEU A 197 5.87 3.02 -0.73
C LEU A 197 6.51 4.23 -0.08
N PHE A 198 7.82 4.15 0.08
CA PHE A 198 8.60 5.18 0.72
C PHE A 198 9.19 6.16 -0.29
N THR A 199 9.15 7.43 0.09
CA THR A 199 9.85 8.53 -0.54
C THR A 199 10.36 9.40 0.59
N ASP A 200 11.62 9.85 0.50
CA ASP A 200 12.20 10.70 1.54
C ASP A 200 11.32 11.92 1.80
N ASN A 201 11.05 12.15 3.08
CA ASN A 201 10.34 13.32 3.55
C ASN A 201 11.22 14.03 4.58
N PRO A 202 11.84 15.17 4.22
CA PRO A 202 12.80 15.86 5.08
C PRO A 202 12.18 16.43 6.36
N LYS A 203 10.84 16.44 6.47
CA LYS A 203 10.14 16.90 7.66
C LYS A 203 9.99 15.80 8.72
N LEU A 204 10.16 14.52 8.36
CA LEU A 204 10.05 13.38 9.29
C LEU A 204 11.38 13.17 10.05
N VAL A 205 11.71 14.14 10.89
CA VAL A 205 12.95 14.19 11.67
C VAL A 205 12.80 13.51 13.03
N LEU A 206 13.93 13.18 13.66
CA LEU A 206 13.97 12.69 15.04
C LEU A 206 13.19 13.63 15.97
N GLY A 207 12.43 13.05 16.91
CA GLY A 207 11.68 13.78 17.92
C GLY A 207 10.41 14.46 17.42
N ALA A 208 10.15 14.49 16.10
CA ALA A 208 8.89 15.03 15.60
C ALA A 208 7.72 14.12 16.00
N ARG A 209 6.61 14.72 16.44
CA ARG A 209 5.37 13.98 16.67
C ARG A 209 4.64 13.74 15.37
N VAL A 210 4.23 12.50 15.17
CA VAL A 210 3.53 12.06 13.98
C VAL A 210 2.29 11.29 14.35
N SER A 211 1.33 11.30 13.41
CA SER A 211 0.27 10.32 13.37
C SER A 211 0.51 9.36 12.22
N VAL A 212 0.33 8.06 12.49
CA VAL A 212 0.57 6.98 11.53
C VAL A 212 -0.68 6.17 11.33
N SER A 213 -1.14 6.10 10.09
CA SER A 213 -2.29 5.33 9.66
C SER A 213 -1.86 4.04 8.96
N GLY A 214 -2.28 2.89 9.46
CA GLY A 214 -1.85 1.60 8.92
C GLY A 214 -2.59 0.40 9.51
N VAL A 215 -1.97 -0.77 9.39
CA VAL A 215 -2.47 -2.05 9.87
C VAL A 215 -1.41 -2.71 10.76
N TYR A 216 -1.82 -3.19 11.93
CA TYR A 216 -0.94 -3.89 12.86
C TYR A 216 -0.62 -5.30 12.36
N ILE A 217 0.65 -5.67 12.39
CA ILE A 217 1.17 -6.99 12.00
C ILE A 217 1.88 -7.60 13.20
N SER A 218 1.32 -8.70 13.69
CA SER A 218 1.87 -9.51 14.78
C SER A 218 2.95 -10.48 14.27
N ASN A 219 4.12 -9.95 13.89
CA ASN A 219 5.30 -10.75 13.53
C ASN A 219 6.40 -10.64 14.61
N GLU A 220 7.54 -11.30 14.39
CA GLU A 220 8.72 -11.14 15.24
C GLU A 220 9.14 -9.66 15.31
N GLY A 221 8.77 -9.01 16.41
CA GLY A 221 9.08 -7.61 16.69
C GLY A 221 7.91 -6.63 16.58
N SER A 222 6.71 -7.08 16.18
CA SER A 222 5.47 -6.30 16.03
C SER A 222 5.62 -5.03 15.20
N SER A 223 4.85 -4.88 14.13
CA SER A 223 4.99 -3.72 13.25
C SER A 223 3.66 -3.11 12.84
N LEU A 224 3.68 -1.81 12.58
CA LEU A 224 2.60 -1.11 11.92
C LEU A 224 2.98 -0.96 10.44
N SER A 225 2.25 -1.62 9.56
CA SER A 225 2.43 -1.52 8.10
C SER A 225 1.52 -0.43 7.55
N CYS A 226 2.12 0.54 6.87
CA CYS A 226 1.41 1.58 6.12
C CYS A 226 1.76 1.48 4.63
N ASP A 227 0.80 1.83 3.77
CA ASP A 227 0.96 1.66 2.33
C ASP A 227 1.86 2.75 1.73
N ASN A 228 1.79 3.99 2.21
CA ASN A 228 2.51 5.13 1.65
C ASN A 228 3.06 6.05 2.74
N ILE A 229 4.16 6.75 2.47
CA ILE A 229 4.72 7.75 3.40
C ILE A 229 3.72 8.87 3.73
N LYS A 230 2.75 9.15 2.85
CA LYS A 230 1.64 10.09 3.12
C LYS A 230 0.76 9.68 4.31
N ASN A 231 0.78 8.42 4.72
CA ASN A 231 0.08 7.94 5.91
C ASN A 231 0.85 8.24 7.22
N VAL A 232 2.02 8.88 7.12
CA VAL A 232 2.79 9.42 8.26
C VAL A 232 2.68 10.94 8.21
N GLU A 233 1.79 11.49 9.03
CA GLU A 233 1.45 12.92 9.07
C GLU A 233 2.11 13.58 10.26
N ILE A 234 2.75 14.74 10.06
CA ILE A 234 3.34 15.52 11.15
C ILE A 234 2.23 16.25 11.88
N MET A 235 2.24 16.17 13.21
CA MET A 235 1.30 16.89 14.04
C MET A 235 1.82 18.33 14.27
N PRO A 236 1.06 19.36 13.86
CA PRO A 236 1.58 20.74 13.76
C PRO A 236 1.80 21.46 15.09
N GLU A 237 1.38 20.90 16.23
CA GLU A 237 1.27 21.65 17.50
C GLU A 237 2.14 21.12 18.65
N GLU A 238 3.13 20.26 18.38
CA GLU A 238 3.95 19.68 19.45
C GLU A 238 5.46 19.92 19.30
N ASN A 239 6.10 20.16 20.45
CA ASN A 239 7.55 20.34 20.54
C ASN A 239 8.26 19.07 20.05
N ILE A 240 9.32 19.28 19.27
CA ILE A 240 10.25 18.22 18.87
C ILE A 240 11.01 17.77 20.12
N LEU A 241 10.91 16.49 20.48
CA LEU A 241 11.65 15.94 21.61
C LEU A 241 13.15 15.82 21.28
N SER A 242 13.99 16.04 22.29
CA SER A 242 15.43 15.83 22.20
C SER A 242 15.80 14.34 22.22
N GLU A 243 17.04 14.03 21.83
CA GLU A 243 17.60 12.67 21.93
C GLU A 243 17.53 12.12 23.36
N ASP A 244 17.85 12.96 24.36
CA ASP A 244 17.85 12.57 25.78
C ASP A 244 16.46 12.21 26.28
N GLU A 245 15.44 12.96 25.88
CA GLU A 245 14.04 12.64 26.21
C GLU A 245 13.62 11.31 25.58
N LEU A 246 13.95 11.11 24.30
CA LEU A 246 13.61 9.88 23.56
C LEU A 246 14.34 8.64 24.08
N LEU A 247 15.55 8.78 24.63
CA LEU A 247 16.33 7.66 25.18
C LEU A 247 15.56 6.92 26.27
N THR A 248 14.80 7.66 27.09
CA THR A 248 14.02 7.11 28.22
C THR A 248 12.69 6.46 27.81
N MET A 249 12.29 6.57 26.54
CA MET A 249 10.99 6.11 26.02
C MET A 249 11.09 4.80 25.22
N GLY A 250 9.97 4.12 24.98
CA GLY A 250 9.86 3.07 23.97
C GLY A 250 10.71 1.82 24.20
N PHE A 251 10.74 1.32 25.44
CA PHE A 251 11.43 0.07 25.81
C PHE A 251 10.51 -1.16 25.79
N ILE A 252 9.19 -0.98 25.71
CA ILE A 252 8.18 -2.04 25.59
C ILE A 252 7.64 -2.10 24.17
N THR A 253 7.56 -3.29 23.60
CA THR A 253 6.91 -3.53 22.29
C THR A 253 5.56 -4.20 22.54
N PRO A 254 4.44 -3.63 22.07
CA PRO A 254 3.12 -4.25 22.18
C PRO A 254 3.13 -5.64 21.55
N LYS A 255 2.59 -6.62 22.27
CA LYS A 255 2.42 -8.01 21.82
C LYS A 255 1.01 -8.47 22.17
N ARG A 256 0.44 -9.35 21.33
CA ARG A 256 -0.80 -10.03 21.69
C ARG A 256 -0.54 -10.87 22.92
N LYS A 257 -1.44 -10.79 23.91
CA LYS A 257 -1.50 -11.79 24.96
C LYS A 257 -1.95 -13.08 24.27
N ILE A 258 -1.10 -14.10 24.30
CA ILE A 258 -1.55 -15.46 24.03
C ILE A 258 -2.50 -15.77 25.18
N GLU A 259 -3.75 -16.11 24.89
CA GLU A 259 -4.62 -16.65 25.93
C GLU A 259 -3.91 -17.88 26.48
N ASP A 260 -3.55 -17.85 27.77
CA ASP A 260 -3.06 -19.01 28.48
C ASP A 260 -4.13 -20.09 28.33
N SER A 261 -3.88 -21.05 27.44
CA SER A 261 -4.59 -22.32 27.46
C SER A 261 -4.42 -22.84 28.87
N THR A 262 -5.52 -22.92 29.61
CA THR A 262 -5.61 -23.50 30.96
C THR A 262 -4.61 -24.64 31.11
N ASP A 263 -3.65 -24.44 32.00
CA ASP A 263 -2.64 -25.42 32.40
C ASP A 263 -3.31 -26.75 32.79
N GLU A 264 -3.36 -27.70 31.86
CA GLU A 264 -3.18 -29.10 32.27
C GLU A 264 -1.68 -29.36 32.34
N PRO A 265 -1.16 -29.83 33.49
CA PRO A 265 0.26 -30.10 33.61
C PRO A 265 0.63 -31.29 32.72
N SER A 266 1.15 -31.00 31.52
CA SER A 266 1.81 -32.00 30.70
C SER A 266 3.01 -32.53 31.50
N THR A 267 2.89 -33.79 31.90
CA THR A 267 3.97 -34.53 32.54
C THR A 267 5.15 -34.56 31.58
N LYS A 268 6.21 -33.82 31.93
CA LYS A 268 7.52 -33.94 31.30
C LYS A 268 7.97 -35.40 31.42
N ARG A 269 7.91 -36.17 30.34
CA ARG A 269 8.76 -37.36 30.20
C ARG A 269 10.17 -36.87 29.87
N SER A 270 11.05 -37.01 30.84
CA SER A 270 12.50 -36.86 30.66
C SER A 270 12.98 -37.95 29.68
N PRO A 271 13.97 -37.68 28.80
CA PRO A 271 14.39 -38.66 27.79
C PRO A 271 15.28 -39.77 28.36
N PHE A 272 15.28 -40.00 29.68
CA PHE A 272 16.19 -40.92 30.37
C PHE A 272 15.59 -41.76 31.49
N ASP A 273 14.27 -42.01 31.50
CA ASP A 273 13.69 -43.04 32.37
C ASP A 273 13.18 -44.21 31.50
N GLY A 274 13.77 -45.39 31.73
CA GLY A 274 13.49 -46.66 31.05
C GLY A 274 12.27 -47.41 31.56
#